data_AF-A0A2E0BTD7-F1
#
_entry.id   AF-A0A2E0BTD7-F1
#
_cell.length_a   1.000
_cell.length_b   1.000
_cell.length_c   1.000
_cell.angle_alpha   90.00
_cell.angle_beta   90.00
_cell.angle_gamma   90.00
#
_symmetry.space_group_name_H-M   'P 1'
#
loop_
_entity.id
_entity.type
_entity.pdbx_description
1 polymer ?
#
loop_
_entity_poly.entity_id
_entity_poly.type
_entity_poly.pdbx_seq_one_letter_code
_entity_poly.pdbx_strand_id
1 'polypeptide(L)'
;MITPTLRLKLSDFIDKPWEQDVLDELSNVGNEVFQNQFTIYFWYDRNTESIDLSRLSQFLKQRESETNKPQKTIIRPEFFDKQVFFIWYDVIPRSIHENNHIQYSRFSWLYSDPSTGIVEGIKNFKETWEFVSRDPERRPRKQKRNDDESSNHR
;
A
#
# COMPACT_ATOMS: atom_id res chain seq x y z
N MET A 1 -15.07 -0.64 -11.93
CA MET A 1 -13.63 -0.46 -11.65
C MET A 1 -13.45 -0.68 -10.15
N ILE A 2 -12.46 -1.46 -9.72
CA ILE A 2 -12.19 -1.66 -8.29
C ILE A 2 -11.59 -0.36 -7.74
N THR A 3 -11.95 0.07 -6.54
CA THR A 3 -11.26 1.17 -5.85
C THR A 3 -10.21 0.56 -4.93
N PRO A 4 -8.90 0.78 -5.17
CA PRO A 4 -7.88 0.14 -4.34
C PRO A 4 -7.83 0.77 -2.95
N THR A 5 -7.31 0.00 -2.02
CA THR A 5 -6.99 0.42 -0.67
C THR A 5 -5.50 0.19 -0.42
N LEU A 6 -4.83 1.18 0.14
CA LEU A 6 -3.41 1.10 0.52
C LEU A 6 -3.32 1.10 2.04
N ARG A 7 -2.61 0.14 2.63
CA ARG A 7 -2.33 0.12 4.06
C ARG A 7 -0.86 0.40 4.34
N LEU A 8 -0.61 1.25 5.34
CA LEU A 8 0.71 1.68 5.80
C LEU A 8 0.75 1.74 7.33
N LYS A 9 1.89 1.40 7.93
CA LYS A 9 2.14 1.59 9.35
C LYS A 9 2.62 3.02 9.60
N LEU A 10 1.81 3.82 10.30
CA LEU A 10 2.00 5.25 10.50
C LEU A 10 3.22 5.58 11.37
N SER A 11 3.44 4.81 12.43
CA SER A 11 4.54 5.00 13.38
C SER A 11 5.93 4.81 12.78
N ASP A 12 6.02 4.16 11.63
CA ASP A 12 7.28 3.87 10.95
C ASP A 12 7.82 5.05 10.13
N PHE A 13 7.03 6.10 9.91
CA PHE A 13 7.45 7.28 9.15
C PHE A 13 7.02 8.62 9.77
N ILE A 14 5.99 8.67 10.61
CA ILE A 14 5.60 9.93 11.29
C ILE A 14 6.72 10.39 12.24
N ASP A 15 7.03 11.69 12.23
CA ASP A 15 8.15 12.29 12.98
C ASP A 15 9.53 11.70 12.65
N LYS A 16 9.68 11.06 11.48
CA LYS A 16 10.96 10.53 11.01
C LYS A 16 11.57 11.42 9.92
N PRO A 17 12.90 11.38 9.71
CA PRO A 17 13.55 12.17 8.67
C PRO A 17 13.00 11.93 7.25
N TRP A 18 12.50 10.73 6.99
CA TRP A 18 11.93 10.31 5.69
C TRP A 18 10.41 10.53 5.60
N GLU A 19 9.78 11.21 6.56
CA GLU A 19 8.33 11.47 6.51
C GLU A 19 7.93 12.22 5.24
N GLN A 20 8.74 13.21 4.84
CA GLN A 20 8.48 14.02 3.64
C GLN A 20 8.58 13.17 2.37
N ASP A 21 9.56 12.27 2.28
CA ASP A 21 9.70 11.39 1.11
C ASP A 21 8.48 10.47 0.93
N VAL A 22 7.93 9.97 2.05
CA VAL A 22 6.70 9.17 2.05
C VAL A 22 5.50 10.02 1.63
N LEU A 23 5.41 11.25 2.11
CA LEU A 23 4.34 12.19 1.78
C LEU A 23 4.37 12.53 0.28
N ASP A 24 5.53 12.92 -0.23
CA ASP A 24 5.74 13.27 -1.64
C ASP A 24 5.36 12.10 -2.56
N GLU A 25 5.80 10.88 -2.24
CA GLU A 25 5.47 9.70 -3.03
C GLU A 25 3.97 9.37 -2.97
N LEU A 26 3.32 9.47 -1.80
CA LEU A 26 1.87 9.30 -1.69
C LEU A 26 1.10 10.33 -2.52
N SER A 27 1.56 11.58 -2.54
CA SER A 27 0.98 12.68 -3.31
C SER A 27 1.17 12.45 -4.82
N ASN A 28 2.36 12.01 -5.25
CA ASN A 28 2.66 11.65 -6.63
C ASN A 28 1.74 10.54 -7.14
N VAL A 29 1.65 9.44 -6.38
CA VAL A 29 0.77 8.31 -6.72
C VAL A 29 -0.69 8.74 -6.78
N GLY A 30 -1.13 9.57 -5.82
CA GLY A 30 -2.50 10.08 -5.79
C GLY A 30 -2.85 10.96 -6.98
N ASN A 31 -1.95 11.86 -7.37
CA ASN A 31 -2.19 12.79 -8.47
C ASN A 31 -2.09 12.12 -9.84
N GLU A 32 -1.06 11.31 -10.08
CA GLU A 32 -0.77 10.75 -11.41
C GLU A 32 -1.65 9.57 -11.79
N VAL A 33 -1.93 8.67 -10.83
CA VAL A 33 -2.46 7.34 -11.17
C VAL A 33 -3.91 7.17 -10.74
N PHE A 34 -4.26 7.72 -9.58
CA PHE A 34 -5.57 7.47 -8.99
C PHE A 34 -6.51 8.68 -9.03
N GLN A 35 -6.02 9.87 -9.37
CA GLN A 35 -6.76 11.13 -9.18
C GLN A 35 -7.34 11.24 -7.75
N ASN A 36 -6.62 10.71 -6.75
CA ASN A 36 -7.00 10.57 -5.34
C ASN A 36 -8.21 9.66 -5.06
N GLN A 37 -8.59 8.80 -6.02
CA GLN A 37 -9.66 7.80 -5.89
C GLN A 37 -9.16 6.47 -5.31
N PHE A 38 -8.54 6.51 -4.13
CA PHE A 38 -8.22 5.30 -3.35
C PHE A 38 -8.26 5.61 -1.85
N THR A 39 -8.53 4.60 -1.03
CA THR A 39 -8.58 4.77 0.43
C THR A 39 -7.24 4.41 1.05
N ILE A 40 -6.74 5.24 1.96
CA ILE A 40 -5.54 4.92 2.72
C ILE A 40 -5.93 4.49 4.13
N TYR A 41 -5.42 3.34 4.54
CA TYR A 41 -5.47 2.86 5.91
C TYR A 41 -4.12 3.10 6.57
N PHE A 42 -4.10 3.99 7.55
CA PHE A 42 -3.00 4.09 8.49
C PHE A 42 -3.30 3.27 9.73
N TRP A 43 -2.27 2.64 10.27
CA TRP A 43 -2.36 2.00 11.57
C TRP A 43 -1.10 2.20 12.39
N TYR A 44 -1.22 2.10 13.70
CA TYR A 44 -0.12 2.10 14.65
C TYR A 44 -0.50 1.23 15.84
N ASP A 45 0.45 0.83 16.67
CA ASP A 45 0.12 0.08 17.88
C ASP A 45 0.04 1.02 19.08
N ARG A 46 -1.19 1.39 19.48
CA ARG A 46 -1.40 2.30 20.62
C ARG A 46 -0.82 1.81 21.94
N ASN A 47 -0.63 0.49 22.10
CA ASN A 47 -0.13 -0.07 23.36
C ASN A 47 1.39 0.04 23.48
N THR A 48 2.11 0.06 22.36
CA THR A 48 3.58 0.09 22.32
C THR A 48 4.14 1.41 21.79
N GLU A 49 3.34 2.18 21.05
CA GLU A 49 3.76 3.38 20.35
C GLU A 49 2.85 4.57 20.72
N SER A 50 3.48 5.72 20.94
CA SER A 50 2.78 6.99 21.12
C SER A 50 2.96 7.86 19.88
N ILE A 51 1.86 8.27 19.25
CA ILE A 51 1.87 9.24 18.16
C ILE A 51 1.43 10.58 18.70
N ASP A 52 2.19 11.63 18.41
CA ASP A 52 1.75 13.00 18.68
C ASP A 52 0.57 13.36 17.77
N LEU A 53 -0.60 13.57 18.37
CA LEU A 53 -1.82 13.96 17.67
C LEU A 53 -1.67 15.31 16.95
N SER A 54 -0.84 16.20 17.49
CA SER A 54 -0.58 17.50 16.88
C SER A 54 0.20 17.34 15.58
N ARG A 55 1.25 16.52 15.58
CA ARG A 55 1.99 16.16 14.37
C ARG A 55 1.11 15.45 13.36
N LEU A 56 0.36 14.43 13.80
CA LEU A 56 -0.53 13.67 12.92
C LEU A 56 -1.53 14.60 12.22
N SER A 57 -2.10 15.57 12.95
CA SER A 57 -2.99 16.56 12.35
C SER A 57 -2.27 17.44 11.31
N GLN A 58 -1.00 17.80 11.54
CA GLN A 58 -0.21 18.56 10.57
C GLN A 58 0.08 17.74 9.31
N PHE A 59 0.49 16.48 9.47
CA PHE A 59 0.75 15.56 8.35
C PHE A 59 -0.48 15.42 7.45
N LEU A 60 -1.67 15.18 8.04
CA LEU A 60 -2.91 15.05 7.27
C LEU A 60 -3.25 16.34 6.50
N LYS A 61 -3.04 17.51 7.11
CA LYS A 61 -3.25 18.81 6.44
C LYS A 61 -2.26 19.06 5.32
N GLN A 62 -0.98 18.75 5.54
CA GLN A 62 0.07 18.86 4.51
C GLN A 62 -0.30 18.03 3.28
N ARG A 63 -0.71 16.78 3.52
CA ARG A 63 -1.15 15.86 2.47
C ARG A 63 -2.37 16.35 1.69
N GLU A 64 -3.39 16.86 2.39
CA GLU A 64 -4.57 17.44 1.73
C GLU A 64 -4.20 18.67 0.88
N SER A 65 -3.23 19.47 1.34
CA SER A 65 -2.77 20.65 0.61
C SER A 65 -1.98 20.30 -0.66
N GLU A 66 -1.14 19.26 -0.64
CA GLU A 66 -0.34 18.84 -1.80
C GLU A 66 -1.19 18.20 -2.92
N THR A 67 -2.23 17.47 -2.54
CA THR A 67 -3.08 16.73 -3.50
C THR A 67 -4.20 17.59 -4.08
N ASN A 68 -4.47 18.77 -3.51
CA ASN A 68 -5.57 19.68 -3.89
C ASN A 68 -6.95 19.00 -4.00
N LYS A 69 -7.12 17.81 -3.44
CA LYS A 69 -8.34 17.00 -3.50
C LYS A 69 -8.49 16.21 -2.21
N PRO A 70 -9.72 16.09 -1.67
CA PRO A 70 -9.95 15.28 -0.49
C PRO A 70 -9.72 13.80 -0.83
N GLN A 71 -8.95 13.13 0.02
CA GLN A 71 -8.74 11.69 -0.08
C GLN A 71 -9.21 11.00 1.20
N LYS A 72 -9.87 9.85 1.05
CA LYS A 72 -10.35 9.08 2.19
C LYS A 72 -9.19 8.43 2.94
N THR A 73 -8.95 8.90 4.16
CA THR A 73 -7.96 8.36 5.09
C THR A 73 -8.66 7.76 6.30
N ILE A 74 -8.28 6.55 6.71
CA ILE A 74 -8.79 5.85 7.89
C ILE A 74 -7.61 5.50 8.78
N ILE A 75 -7.66 5.89 10.05
CA ILE A 75 -6.60 5.61 11.03
C ILE A 75 -7.11 4.58 12.04
N ARG A 76 -6.31 3.54 12.30
CA ARG A 76 -6.61 2.48 13.27
C ARG A 76 -5.52 2.42 14.36
N PRO A 77 -5.89 2.30 15.64
CA PRO A 77 -4.92 2.26 16.74
C PRO A 77 -4.34 0.86 17.00
N GLU A 78 -4.56 -0.08 16.09
CA GLU A 78 -4.04 -1.45 16.15
C GLU A 78 -3.91 -2.04 14.73
N PHE A 79 -3.06 -3.04 14.58
CA PHE A 79 -3.04 -3.87 13.38
C PHE A 79 -4.37 -4.63 13.25
N PHE A 80 -4.86 -4.80 12.02
CA PHE A 80 -6.11 -5.51 11.77
C PHE A 80 -5.99 -6.37 10.53
N ASP A 81 -6.62 -7.54 10.52
CA ASP A 81 -6.75 -8.38 9.33
C ASP A 81 -8.13 -9.05 9.37
N LYS A 82 -9.14 -8.33 8.89
CA LYS A 82 -10.53 -8.79 8.87
C LYS A 82 -11.10 -8.62 7.48
N GLN A 83 -11.94 -9.56 7.05
CA GLN A 83 -12.57 -9.57 5.72
C GLN A 83 -13.26 -8.24 5.37
N VAL A 84 -13.91 -7.60 6.34
CA VAL A 84 -14.59 -6.29 6.17
C VAL A 84 -13.65 -5.15 5.79
N PHE A 85 -12.36 -5.27 6.15
CA PHE A 85 -11.32 -4.28 5.87
C PHE A 85 -10.35 -4.76 4.81
N PHE A 86 -10.81 -5.58 3.86
CA PHE A 86 -9.97 -6.12 2.80
C PHE A 86 -9.01 -5.06 2.22
N ILE A 87 -7.72 -5.36 2.31
CA ILE A 87 -6.64 -4.48 1.87
C ILE A 87 -6.20 -4.91 0.47
N TRP A 88 -6.24 -3.98 -0.48
CA TRP A 88 -5.83 -4.27 -1.84
C TRP A 88 -4.30 -4.29 -1.97
N TYR A 89 -3.60 -3.37 -1.30
CA TYR A 89 -2.15 -3.35 -1.26
C TYR A 89 -1.65 -3.00 0.13
N ASP A 90 -0.78 -3.84 0.68
CA ASP A 90 -0.30 -3.75 2.04
C ASP A 90 1.21 -3.53 2.08
N VAL A 91 1.64 -2.33 2.46
CA VAL A 91 3.05 -2.01 2.69
C VAL A 91 3.30 -2.17 4.18
N ILE A 92 3.98 -3.25 4.55
CA ILE A 92 4.01 -3.74 5.93
C ILE A 92 5.41 -4.19 6.38
N PRO A 93 5.80 -3.97 7.65
CA PRO A 93 7.05 -4.49 8.17
C PRO A 93 7.07 -6.02 8.08
N ARG A 94 8.23 -6.58 7.72
CA ARG A 94 8.44 -8.03 7.64
C ARG A 94 8.10 -8.72 8.96
N SER A 95 8.51 -8.14 10.09
CA SER A 95 8.23 -8.71 11.43
C SER A 95 6.73 -8.83 11.71
N ILE A 96 5.93 -7.85 11.33
CA ILE A 96 4.47 -7.89 11.52
C ILE A 96 3.86 -8.93 10.60
N HIS A 97 4.28 -9.00 9.33
CA HIS A 97 3.76 -10.00 8.41
C HIS A 97 4.13 -11.43 8.79
N GLU A 98 5.33 -11.68 9.31
CA GLU A 98 5.73 -13.03 9.76
C GLU A 98 5.01 -13.45 11.04
N ASN A 99 4.78 -12.51 11.95
CA ASN A 99 4.09 -12.77 13.21
C ASN A 99 2.56 -12.86 13.08
N ASN A 100 2.00 -12.34 11.98
CA ASN A 100 0.56 -12.34 11.74
C ASN A 100 0.25 -13.19 10.50
N HIS A 101 -0.67 -14.15 10.61
CA HIS A 101 -1.13 -14.92 9.47
C HIS A 101 -2.11 -14.09 8.61
N ILE A 102 -1.58 -13.14 7.83
CA ILE A 102 -2.39 -12.19 7.05
C ILE A 102 -3.13 -12.93 5.92
N GLN A 103 -4.45 -12.80 5.89
CA GLN A 103 -5.35 -13.46 4.95
C GLN A 103 -6.12 -12.48 4.06
N TYR A 104 -6.40 -11.26 4.54
CA TYR A 104 -7.28 -10.33 3.85
C TYR A 104 -6.53 -9.19 3.16
N SER A 105 -5.32 -9.48 2.68
CA SER A 105 -4.56 -8.64 1.76
C SER A 105 -4.43 -9.29 0.37
N ARG A 106 -4.51 -8.50 -0.71
CA ARG A 106 -4.34 -9.00 -2.08
C ARG A 106 -2.90 -9.01 -2.55
N PHE A 107 -2.19 -7.91 -2.32
CA PHE A 107 -0.78 -7.72 -2.65
C PHE A 107 -0.08 -7.14 -1.43
N SER A 108 1.19 -7.50 -1.24
CA SER A 108 1.95 -7.04 -0.10
C SER A 108 3.38 -6.69 -0.49
N TRP A 109 3.91 -5.62 0.09
CA TRP A 109 5.31 -5.25 0.05
C TRP A 109 5.89 -5.35 1.46
N LEU A 110 6.94 -6.16 1.60
CA LEU A 110 7.56 -6.47 2.88
C LEU A 110 8.87 -5.71 3.03
N TYR A 111 8.89 -4.71 3.91
CA TYR A 111 10.10 -3.96 4.20
C TYR A 111 10.76 -4.41 5.51
N SER A 112 12.08 -4.36 5.53
CA SER A 112 12.88 -4.53 6.75
C SER A 112 13.33 -3.18 7.31
N ASP A 113 13.67 -2.24 6.42
CA ASP A 113 14.06 -0.88 6.77
C ASP A 113 12.93 0.09 6.38
N PRO A 114 12.30 0.76 7.35
CA PRO A 114 11.26 1.75 7.08
C PRO A 114 11.71 2.93 6.22
N SER A 115 12.97 3.35 6.33
CA SER A 115 13.46 4.59 5.72
C SER A 115 13.45 4.56 4.20
N THR A 116 13.70 3.38 3.62
CA THR A 116 13.72 3.16 2.17
C THR A 116 12.53 2.32 1.72
N GLY A 117 12.20 1.28 2.49
CA GLY A 117 11.26 0.25 2.06
C GLY A 117 9.81 0.71 1.97
N ILE A 118 9.40 1.75 2.71
CA ILE A 118 8.04 2.30 2.62
C ILE A 118 7.84 3.01 1.28
N VAL A 119 8.77 3.87 0.90
CA VAL A 119 8.73 4.61 -0.37
C VAL A 119 8.78 3.64 -1.56
N GLU A 120 9.64 2.63 -1.51
CA GLU A 120 9.67 1.56 -2.51
C GLU A 120 8.35 0.80 -2.59
N GLY A 121 7.72 0.52 -1.45
CA GLY A 121 6.41 -0.12 -1.40
C GLY A 121 5.30 0.70 -2.05
N ILE A 122 5.32 2.03 -1.87
CA ILE A 122 4.35 2.94 -2.51
C ILE A 122 4.58 2.98 -4.04
N LYS A 123 5.84 2.98 -4.49
CA LYS A 123 6.17 2.86 -5.92
C LYS A 123 5.69 1.54 -6.51
N ASN A 124 5.91 0.43 -5.80
CA ASN A 124 5.45 -0.87 -6.28
C ASN A 124 3.92 -0.98 -6.27
N PHE A 125 3.24 -0.32 -5.33
CA PHE A 125 1.78 -0.16 -5.36
C PHE A 125 1.30 0.50 -6.66
N LYS A 126 1.93 1.60 -7.07
CA LYS A 126 1.65 2.28 -8.34
C LYS A 126 1.86 1.33 -9.54
N GLU A 127 3.01 0.69 -9.63
CA GLU A 127 3.35 -0.24 -10.71
C GLU A 127 2.36 -1.41 -10.79
N THR A 128 2.01 -1.98 -9.65
CA THR A 128 1.05 -3.09 -9.54
C THR A 128 -0.33 -2.65 -10.02
N TRP A 129 -0.77 -1.45 -9.64
CA TRP A 129 -2.04 -0.92 -10.11
C TRP A 129 -2.06 -0.69 -11.61
N GLU A 130 -1.03 -0.06 -12.17
CA GLU A 130 -0.91 0.13 -13.60
C GLU A 130 -0.93 -1.22 -14.33
N PHE A 131 -0.21 -2.22 -13.81
CA PHE A 131 -0.21 -3.56 -14.39
C PHE A 131 -1.60 -4.20 -14.42
N VAL A 132 -2.34 -4.12 -13.32
CA VAL A 132 -3.68 -4.76 -13.19
C VAL A 132 -4.76 -3.98 -13.96
N SER A 133 -4.67 -2.65 -13.99
CA SER A 133 -5.63 -1.77 -14.65
C SER A 133 -5.40 -1.59 -16.15
N ARG A 134 -4.24 -2.02 -16.68
CA ARG A 134 -3.94 -2.01 -18.12
C ARG A 134 -4.99 -2.77 -18.93
N ASP A 135 -5.41 -2.11 -20.00
CA ASP A 135 -6.36 -2.62 -21.00
C ASP A 135 -5.94 -4.03 -21.47
N PRO A 136 -6.80 -5.05 -21.28
CA PRO A 136 -6.57 -6.42 -21.74
C PRO A 136 -6.20 -6.53 -23.22
N GLU A 137 -6.74 -5.65 -24.08
CA GLU A 137 -6.50 -5.70 -25.52
C GLU A 137 -5.09 -5.23 -25.90
N ARG A 138 -4.49 -4.38 -25.06
CA ARG A 138 -3.11 -3.90 -25.23
C ARG A 138 -2.07 -4.82 -24.61
N ARG A 139 -2.49 -5.95 -24.01
CA ARG A 139 -1.55 -6.93 -23.45
C ARG A 139 -0.94 -7.73 -24.62
N PRO A 140 0.39 -7.81 -24.73
CA PRO A 140 1.00 -8.79 -25.63
C PRO A 140 0.51 -10.17 -25.17
N ARG A 141 -0.31 -10.83 -25.99
CA ARG A 141 -0.82 -12.17 -25.75
C ARG A 141 0.37 -13.13 -25.70
N LYS A 142 0.95 -13.35 -24.51
CA LYS A 142 1.86 -14.46 -24.29
C LYS A 142 1.00 -15.72 -24.23
N GLN A 143 1.14 -16.55 -25.26
CA GLN A 143 0.51 -17.86 -25.32
C GLN A 143 0.80 -18.61 -24.02
N LYS A 144 -0.26 -19.11 -23.37
CA LYS A 144 -0.12 -20.07 -22.26
C LYS A 144 0.70 -21.22 -22.81
N ARG A 145 1.80 -21.61 -22.14
CA ARG A 145 2.46 -22.88 -22.46
C ARG A 145 1.38 -23.96 -22.39
N ASN A 146 1.08 -24.60 -23.52
CA ASN A 146 0.39 -25.88 -23.48
C ASN A 146 1.41 -26.86 -22.90
N ASP A 147 1.00 -27.58 -21.87
CA ASP A 147 1.80 -28.67 -21.30
C ASP A 147 2.26 -29.59 -22.43
N ASP A 148 3.52 -30.01 -22.34
CA ASP A 148 4.22 -30.82 -23.32
C ASP A 148 3.43 -32.11 -23.62
N GLU A 149 3.13 -32.37 -24.89
CA GLU A 149 2.48 -33.61 -25.36
C GLU A 149 3.43 -34.83 -25.30
N SER A 150 4.40 -34.85 -24.38
CA SER A 150 5.30 -35.97 -24.15
C SER A 150 4.79 -36.89 -23.03
N SER A 151 3.48 -37.17 -23.02
CA SER A 151 2.91 -38.34 -22.33
C SER A 151 3.24 -39.62 -23.12
N ASN A 152 4.53 -39.97 -23.16
CA ASN A 152 5.01 -41.31 -23.54
C ASN A 152 5.79 -41.92 -22.37
N HIS A 153 5.15 -41.99 -21.20
CA HIS A 153 5.58 -42.87 -20.13
C HIS A 153 4.92 -44.24 -20.36
N ARG A 154 5.61 -45.10 -21.11
CA ARG A 154 5.45 -46.55 -21.06
C ARG A 154 6.55 -47.13 -20.17
#